data_AF-A0A4Y3PQU0-F1
#
_entry.id   AF-A0A4Y3PQU0-F1
#
_cell.length_a   1.000
_cell.length_b   1.000
_cell.length_c   1.000
_cell.angle_alpha   90.00
_cell.angle_beta   90.00
_cell.angle_gamma   90.00
#
_symmetry.space_group_name_H-M   'P 1'
#
loop_
_entity.id
_entity.type
_entity.pdbx_description
1 polymer ?
#
loop_
_entity_poly.entity_id
_entity_poly.type
_entity_poly.pdbx_seq_one_letter_code
_entity_poly.pdbx_strand_id
1 'polypeptide(L)'
;MRNDGADQHEMLFTTKQMTELLNLTARRIQQLAEEGVLVREQRGKYRAIESLKRYIRYIQEREPTEENEVDYYREKALHEKAKREKTELQVAVMKGELHRSEDVAAVMDDMVTSFRARCLALPTKIAPQLLDKKAIAEVQAILTSEIHEALTELSTYDPATFHVRNEEYVEVNEDAEDRE
;
A
#
# COMPACT_ATOMS: atom_id res chain seq x y z
N MET A 1 28.20 -11.53 -64.05
CA MET A 1 28.31 -11.96 -62.63
C MET A 1 26.99 -12.58 -62.23
N ARG A 2 27.06 -13.60 -61.38
CA ARG A 2 26.05 -14.63 -61.14
C ARG A 2 24.68 -14.10 -60.72
N ASN A 3 23.67 -14.75 -61.29
CA ASN A 3 22.29 -14.92 -60.83
C ASN A 3 22.28 -15.34 -59.35
N ASP A 4 21.47 -14.69 -58.50
CA ASP A 4 20.92 -15.25 -57.25
C ASP A 4 19.88 -14.28 -56.67
N GLY A 5 18.60 -14.65 -56.79
CA GLY A 5 17.47 -13.85 -56.29
C GLY A 5 16.09 -14.36 -56.75
N ALA A 6 16.06 -15.29 -57.70
CA ALA A 6 14.86 -15.96 -58.18
C ALA A 6 14.73 -17.35 -57.54
N ASP A 7 14.31 -17.40 -56.27
CA ASP A 7 13.54 -18.52 -55.68
C ASP A 7 13.16 -18.22 -54.22
N GLN A 8 12.46 -17.10 -53.99
CA GLN A 8 11.53 -17.08 -52.86
C GLN A 8 10.28 -17.79 -53.36
N HIS A 9 10.03 -19.03 -52.91
CA HIS A 9 8.77 -19.71 -53.20
C HIS A 9 7.62 -18.73 -52.99
N GLU A 10 7.01 -18.28 -54.09
CA GLU A 10 6.03 -17.19 -54.09
C GLU A 10 4.69 -17.76 -53.60
N MET A 11 4.65 -18.08 -52.31
CA MET A 11 3.50 -18.68 -51.67
C MET A 11 2.45 -17.58 -51.49
N LEU A 12 1.52 -17.53 -52.44
CA LEU A 12 0.43 -16.58 -52.43
C LEU A 12 -0.76 -17.13 -51.65
N PHE A 13 -1.12 -16.43 -50.58
CA PHE A 13 -2.27 -16.79 -49.75
C PHE A 13 -3.45 -15.88 -50.03
N THR A 14 -4.63 -16.48 -50.11
CA THR A 14 -5.89 -15.74 -50.14
C THR A 14 -6.14 -15.05 -48.80
N THR A 15 -7.05 -14.08 -48.79
CA THR A 15 -7.48 -13.42 -47.55
C THR A 15 -7.92 -14.43 -46.48
N LYS A 16 -8.63 -15.50 -46.86
CA LYS A 16 -9.07 -16.55 -45.93
C LYS A 16 -7.89 -17.34 -45.34
N GLN A 17 -6.91 -17.68 -46.16
CA GLN A 17 -5.70 -18.36 -45.68
C GLN A 17 -4.86 -17.45 -44.77
N MET A 18 -4.81 -16.14 -45.05
CA MET A 18 -4.14 -15.18 -44.18
C MET A 18 -4.85 -14.99 -42.84
N THR A 19 -6.20 -15.02 -42.82
CA THR A 19 -6.96 -14.95 -41.56
C THR A 19 -6.71 -16.18 -40.69
N GLU A 20 -6.63 -17.37 -41.29
CA GLU A 20 -6.32 -18.61 -40.58
C GLU A 20 -4.86 -18.63 -40.12
N LEU A 21 -3.92 -18.22 -40.98
CA LEU A 21 -2.48 -18.22 -40.68
C LEU A 21 -2.10 -17.27 -39.54
N LEU A 22 -2.61 -16.05 -39.56
CA LEU A 22 -2.29 -15.02 -38.57
C LEU A 22 -3.28 -14.99 -37.40
N ASN A 23 -4.32 -15.83 -37.45
CA ASN A 23 -5.42 -15.84 -36.49
C ASN A 23 -6.08 -14.45 -36.31
N LEU A 24 -6.35 -13.76 -37.41
CA LEU A 24 -6.92 -12.42 -37.45
C LEU A 24 -8.21 -12.37 -38.27
N THR A 25 -9.04 -11.36 -38.03
CA THR A 25 -10.25 -11.13 -38.85
C THR A 25 -9.90 -10.62 -40.25
N ALA A 26 -10.75 -10.90 -41.24
CA ALA A 26 -10.55 -10.43 -42.62
C ALA A 26 -10.45 -8.88 -42.71
N ARG A 27 -11.22 -8.18 -41.85
CA ARG A 27 -11.13 -6.72 -41.71
C ARG A 27 -9.74 -6.29 -41.25
N ARG A 28 -9.16 -6.97 -40.26
CA ARG A 28 -7.82 -6.66 -39.76
C ARG A 28 -6.74 -6.94 -40.79
N ILE A 29 -6.85 -8.03 -41.55
CA ILE A 29 -5.96 -8.32 -42.68
C ILE A 29 -6.03 -7.20 -43.73
N GLN A 30 -7.21 -6.66 -44.00
CA GLN A 30 -7.35 -5.55 -44.95
C GLN A 30 -6.68 -4.27 -44.46
N GLN A 31 -6.90 -3.91 -43.20
CA GLN A 31 -6.26 -2.76 -42.56
C GLN A 31 -4.74 -2.88 -42.55
N LEU A 32 -4.19 -4.02 -42.14
CA LEU A 32 -2.74 -4.24 -42.09
C LEU A 32 -2.09 -4.15 -43.48
N ALA A 33 -2.83 -4.48 -44.53
CA ALA A 33 -2.35 -4.31 -45.89
C ALA A 33 -2.43 -2.87 -46.40
N GLU A 34 -3.41 -2.08 -45.92
CA GLU A 34 -3.49 -0.63 -46.16
C GLU A 34 -2.38 0.11 -45.40
N GLU A 35 -2.05 -0.34 -44.19
CA GLU A 35 -0.92 0.12 -43.37
C GLU A 35 0.44 -0.31 -43.97
N GLY A 36 0.47 -1.13 -45.04
CA GLY A 36 1.70 -1.59 -45.70
C GLY A 36 2.45 -2.73 -44.98
N VAL A 37 1.86 -3.28 -43.91
CA VAL A 37 2.42 -4.39 -43.12
C VAL A 37 2.30 -5.71 -43.88
N LEU A 38 1.14 -5.99 -44.48
CA LEU A 38 0.93 -7.18 -45.33
C LEU A 38 1.10 -6.81 -46.82
N VAL A 39 1.88 -7.61 -47.55
CA VAL A 39 2.24 -7.34 -48.94
C VAL A 39 1.21 -7.96 -49.88
N ARG A 40 0.40 -7.10 -50.51
CA ARG A 40 -0.60 -7.48 -51.52
C ARG A 40 0.08 -7.62 -52.89
N GLU A 41 -0.08 -8.79 -53.50
CA GLU A 41 0.39 -9.04 -54.87
C GLU A 41 -0.72 -8.81 -55.89
N GLN A 42 -1.92 -9.30 -55.60
CA GLN A 42 -3.10 -9.18 -56.44
C GLN A 42 -4.33 -8.97 -55.55
N ARG A 43 -5.48 -8.61 -56.14
CA ARG A 43 -6.72 -8.44 -55.39
C ARG A 43 -7.05 -9.71 -54.57
N GLY A 44 -6.97 -9.58 -53.25
CA GLY A 44 -7.27 -10.66 -52.31
C GLY A 44 -6.18 -11.73 -52.14
N LYS A 45 -4.98 -11.54 -52.73
CA LYS A 45 -3.82 -12.43 -52.61
C LYS A 45 -2.60 -11.70 -52.03
N TYR A 46 -1.92 -12.37 -51.10
CA TYR A 46 -0.81 -11.82 -50.32
C TYR A 46 0.44 -12.69 -50.44
N ARG A 47 1.61 -12.06 -50.46
CA ARG A 47 2.89 -12.76 -50.35
C ARG A 47 3.04 -13.28 -48.92
N ALA A 48 2.76 -14.55 -48.67
CA ALA A 48 2.61 -15.08 -47.31
C ALA A 48 3.89 -14.93 -46.47
N ILE A 49 5.03 -15.35 -47.02
CA ILE A 49 6.32 -15.32 -46.32
C ILE A 49 6.75 -13.89 -45.98
N GLU A 50 6.63 -12.97 -46.96
CA GLU A 50 7.02 -11.58 -46.76
C GLU A 50 6.09 -10.86 -45.77
N SER A 51 4.78 -11.08 -45.91
CA SER A 51 3.77 -10.53 -45.02
C SER A 51 3.94 -11.03 -43.58
N LEU A 52 4.28 -12.31 -43.40
CA LEU A 52 4.53 -12.86 -42.06
C LEU A 52 5.76 -12.21 -41.41
N LYS A 53 6.87 -12.07 -42.14
CA LYS A 53 8.09 -11.42 -41.61
C LYS A 53 7.83 -9.97 -41.19
N ARG A 54 7.10 -9.21 -42.02
CA ARG A 54 6.74 -7.83 -41.73
C ARG A 54 5.75 -7.72 -40.56
N TYR A 55 4.81 -8.65 -40.47
CA TYR A 55 3.85 -8.70 -39.36
C TYR A 55 4.53 -9.00 -38.01
N ILE A 56 5.48 -9.94 -37.98
CA ILE A 56 6.28 -10.23 -36.77
C ILE A 56 7.03 -8.97 -36.34
N ARG A 57 7.69 -8.27 -37.27
CA ARG A 57 8.39 -7.01 -36.97
C ARG A 57 7.43 -5.93 -36.45
N TYR A 58 6.26 -5.79 -37.07
CA TYR A 58 5.23 -4.84 -36.66
C TYR A 58 4.73 -5.09 -35.22
N ILE A 59 4.63 -6.36 -34.80
CA ILE A 59 4.31 -6.70 -33.41
C ILE A 59 5.47 -6.30 -32.50
N GLN A 60 6.70 -6.66 -32.84
CA GLN A 60 7.90 -6.36 -32.04
C GLN A 60 8.15 -4.84 -31.87
N GLU A 61 7.78 -4.02 -32.86
CA GLU A 61 7.91 -2.56 -32.79
C GLU A 61 6.75 -1.89 -32.03
N ARG A 62 5.62 -2.59 -31.85
CA ARG A 62 4.44 -2.11 -31.12
C ARG A 62 4.35 -2.64 -29.70
N GLU A 63 4.97 -3.77 -29.43
CA GLU A 63 5.17 -4.22 -28.06
C GLU A 63 6.16 -3.26 -27.40
N PRO A 64 5.83 -2.72 -26.22
CA PRO A 64 6.80 -1.96 -25.44
C PRO A 64 8.01 -2.88 -25.22
N THR A 65 9.20 -2.42 -25.60
CA THR A 65 10.48 -3.14 -25.44
C THR A 65 10.52 -3.83 -24.08
N GLU A 66 11.14 -5.02 -23.93
CA GLU A 66 11.21 -5.78 -22.67
C GLU A 66 11.56 -4.91 -21.44
N GLU A 67 12.33 -3.84 -21.63
CA GLU A 67 12.64 -2.82 -20.63
C GLU A 67 11.39 -2.15 -20.01
N ASN A 68 10.38 -1.81 -20.82
CA ASN A 68 9.11 -1.21 -20.41
C ASN A 68 8.13 -2.24 -19.79
N GLU A 69 8.16 -3.49 -20.24
CA GLU A 69 7.31 -4.54 -19.65
C GLU A 69 7.84 -4.97 -18.27
N VAL A 70 9.16 -5.10 -18.13
CA VAL A 70 9.83 -5.30 -16.83
C VAL A 70 9.56 -4.11 -15.89
N ASP A 71 9.60 -2.88 -16.41
CA ASP A 71 9.28 -1.69 -15.60
C ASP A 71 7.82 -1.67 -15.16
N TYR A 72 6.87 -1.98 -16.05
CA TYR A 72 5.45 -2.07 -15.70
C TYR A 72 5.17 -3.13 -14.62
N TYR A 73 5.70 -4.35 -14.77
CA TYR A 73 5.54 -5.39 -13.74
C TYR A 73 6.22 -5.00 -12.42
N ARG A 74 7.37 -4.33 -12.48
CA ARG A 74 8.09 -3.84 -11.31
C ARG A 74 7.33 -2.74 -10.59
N GLU A 75 6.85 -1.72 -11.29
CA GLU A 75 6.02 -0.65 -10.73
C GLU A 75 4.72 -1.21 -10.16
N LYS A 76 4.07 -2.13 -10.85
CA LYS A 76 2.87 -2.82 -10.36
C LYS A 76 3.14 -3.63 -9.09
N ALA A 77 4.26 -4.34 -9.01
CA ALA A 77 4.65 -5.08 -7.82
C ALA A 77 4.95 -4.14 -6.63
N LEU A 78 5.63 -3.01 -6.87
CA LEU A 78 5.86 -1.98 -5.85
C LEU A 78 4.55 -1.36 -5.37
N HIS A 79 3.63 -1.06 -6.29
CA HIS A 79 2.31 -0.53 -5.96
C HIS A 79 1.50 -1.53 -5.14
N GLU A 80 1.47 -2.81 -5.52
CA GLU A 80 0.75 -3.83 -4.76
C GLU A 80 1.34 -4.05 -3.37
N LYS A 81 2.68 -3.99 -3.25
CA LYS A 81 3.36 -4.01 -1.95
C LYS A 81 2.95 -2.81 -1.09
N ALA A 82 2.98 -1.60 -1.63
CA ALA A 82 2.59 -0.39 -0.90
C ALA A 82 1.10 -0.42 -0.52
N LYS A 83 0.24 -0.97 -1.39
CA LYS A 83 -1.19 -1.16 -1.10
C LYS A 83 -1.40 -2.15 0.03
N ARG A 84 -0.67 -3.28 0.04
CA ARG A 84 -0.70 -4.25 1.13
C ARG A 84 -0.26 -3.62 2.45
N GLU A 85 0.86 -2.91 2.44
CA GLU A 85 1.39 -2.22 3.64
C GLU A 85 0.39 -1.19 4.18
N LYS A 86 -0.25 -0.43 3.29
CA LYS A 86 -1.35 0.48 3.67
C LYS A 86 -2.48 -0.27 4.37
N THR A 87 -2.94 -1.38 3.81
CA THR A 87 -4.01 -2.19 4.41
C THR A 87 -3.58 -2.75 5.76
N GLU A 88 -2.36 -3.25 5.89
CA GLU A 88 -1.82 -3.76 7.15
C GLU A 88 -1.79 -2.67 8.23
N LEU A 89 -1.35 -1.46 7.89
CA LEU A 89 -1.37 -0.30 8.80
C LEU A 89 -2.80 0.12 9.18
N GLN A 90 -3.74 0.11 8.24
CA GLN A 90 -5.14 0.41 8.53
C GLN A 90 -5.75 -0.61 9.50
N VAL A 91 -5.45 -1.91 9.32
CA VAL A 91 -5.88 -2.95 10.25
C VAL A 91 -5.27 -2.72 11.64
N ALA A 92 -3.99 -2.35 11.73
CA ALA A 92 -3.34 -2.05 13.00
C ALA A 92 -3.97 -0.83 13.71
N VAL A 93 -4.38 0.21 12.96
CA VAL A 93 -5.14 1.35 13.49
C VAL A 93 -6.50 0.90 14.01
N MET A 94 -7.24 0.08 13.26
CA MET A 94 -8.55 -0.42 13.67
C MET A 94 -8.49 -1.28 14.93
N LYS A 95 -7.43 -2.09 15.07
CA LYS A 95 -7.14 -2.86 16.29
C LYS A 95 -6.70 -2.01 17.48
N GLY A 96 -6.35 -0.73 17.24
CA GLY A 96 -5.85 0.17 18.27
C GLY A 96 -4.38 -0.04 18.64
N GLU A 97 -3.59 -0.70 17.79
CA GLU A 97 -2.14 -0.89 18.00
C GLU A 97 -1.33 0.33 17.52
N LEU A 98 -1.89 1.09 16.57
CA LEU A 98 -1.28 2.29 16.01
C LEU A 98 -2.11 3.52 16.40
N HIS A 99 -1.45 4.55 16.92
CA HIS A 99 -2.11 5.80 17.32
C HIS A 99 -1.59 6.98 16.50
N ARG A 100 -2.47 7.95 16.21
CA ARG A 100 -2.05 9.21 15.60
C ARG A 100 -1.26 10.02 16.62
N SER A 101 -0.24 10.74 16.17
CA SER A 101 0.58 11.57 17.05
C SER A 101 -0.23 12.64 17.78
N GLU A 102 -1.32 13.14 17.16
CA GLU A 102 -2.26 14.09 17.76
C GLU A 102 -2.97 13.49 18.99
N ASP A 103 -3.42 12.24 18.90
CA ASP A 103 -4.10 11.54 19.98
C ASP A 103 -3.13 11.27 21.14
N VAL A 104 -1.90 10.84 20.81
CA VAL A 104 -0.84 10.63 21.81
C VAL A 104 -0.48 11.93 22.52
N ALA A 105 -0.30 13.02 21.78
CA ALA A 105 0.01 14.32 22.37
C ALA A 105 -1.09 14.76 23.34
N ALA A 106 -2.35 14.61 22.96
CA ALA A 106 -3.46 15.04 23.81
C ALA A 106 -3.59 14.21 25.09
N VAL A 107 -3.42 12.88 25.03
CA VAL A 107 -3.43 12.03 26.24
C VAL A 107 -2.26 12.39 27.15
N MET A 108 -1.06 12.58 26.59
CA MET A 108 0.11 12.97 27.36
C MET A 108 -0.06 14.37 27.99
N ASP A 109 -0.63 15.32 27.27
CA ASP A 109 -0.93 16.66 27.77
C ASP A 109 -1.93 16.62 28.93
N ASP A 110 -2.98 15.81 28.82
CA ASP A 110 -3.98 15.61 29.89
C ASP A 110 -3.32 15.02 31.15
N MET A 111 -2.46 14.01 30.98
CA MET A 111 -1.71 13.37 32.08
C MET A 111 -0.75 14.35 32.77
N VAL A 112 0.07 15.08 31.99
CA VAL A 112 1.04 16.04 32.52
C VAL A 112 0.35 17.23 33.18
N THR A 113 -0.75 17.71 32.60
CA THR A 113 -1.54 18.82 33.15
C THR A 113 -2.15 18.43 34.51
N SER A 114 -2.71 17.23 34.60
CA SER A 114 -3.27 16.69 35.85
C SER A 114 -2.21 16.55 36.93
N PHE A 115 -1.04 15.99 36.59
CA PHE A 115 0.09 15.87 37.50
C PHE A 115 0.59 17.24 38.00
N ARG A 116 0.74 18.20 37.08
CA ARG A 116 1.14 19.57 37.43
C ARG A 116 0.16 20.21 38.42
N ALA A 117 -1.15 20.07 38.17
CA ALA A 117 -2.17 20.61 39.07
C ALA A 117 -2.06 20.00 40.48
N ARG A 118 -1.84 18.68 40.56
CA ARG A 118 -1.66 17.98 41.84
C ARG A 118 -0.39 18.46 42.57
N CYS A 119 0.75 18.56 41.87
CA CYS A 119 1.99 19.07 42.47
C CYS A 119 1.83 20.48 43.05
N LEU A 120 1.10 21.37 42.37
CA LEU A 120 0.83 22.73 42.85
C LEU A 120 -0.13 22.75 44.05
N ALA A 121 -0.99 21.74 44.19
CA ALA A 121 -1.91 21.60 45.33
C ALA A 121 -1.26 20.94 46.56
N LEU A 122 -0.15 20.20 46.39
CA LEU A 122 0.53 19.49 47.49
C LEU A 122 0.91 20.41 48.66
N PRO A 123 1.54 21.59 48.46
CA PRO A 123 1.92 22.45 49.59
C PRO A 123 0.72 22.87 50.43
N THR A 124 -0.41 23.21 49.78
CA THR A 124 -1.64 23.60 50.47
C THR A 124 -2.27 22.44 51.24
N LYS A 125 -2.20 21.21 50.71
CA LYS A 125 -2.71 19.99 51.37
C LYS A 125 -1.84 19.56 52.55
N ILE A 126 -0.52 19.62 52.41
CA ILE A 126 0.43 19.04 53.35
C ILE A 126 0.81 20.03 54.47
N ALA A 127 0.88 21.34 54.19
CA ALA A 127 1.32 22.32 55.18
C ALA A 127 0.57 22.26 56.54
N PRO A 128 -0.77 22.09 56.58
CA PRO A 128 -1.50 21.93 57.85
C PRO A 128 -1.13 20.65 58.60
N GLN A 129 -0.81 19.57 57.89
CA GLN A 129 -0.45 18.27 58.47
C GLN A 129 0.94 18.27 59.09
N LEU A 130 1.81 19.21 58.68
CA LEU A 130 3.18 19.34 59.17
C LEU A 130 3.29 20.24 60.41
N LEU A 131 2.28 21.04 60.75
CA LEU A 131 2.35 22.01 61.85
C LEU A 131 2.68 21.37 63.21
N ASP A 132 2.14 20.17 63.48
CA ASP A 132 2.33 19.47 64.75
C ASP A 132 3.44 18.41 64.72
N LYS A 133 4.21 18.33 63.61
CA LYS A 133 5.24 17.31 63.42
C LYS A 133 6.60 17.78 63.94
N LYS A 134 7.13 17.05 64.92
CA LYS A 134 8.41 17.37 65.60
C LYS A 134 9.58 16.49 65.14
N ALA A 135 9.31 15.34 64.54
CA ALA A 135 10.31 14.43 64.04
C ALA A 135 10.47 14.56 62.51
N ILE A 136 11.71 14.73 62.05
CA ILE A 136 12.05 14.81 60.62
C ILE A 136 11.55 13.57 59.86
N ALA A 137 11.65 12.39 60.47
CA ALA A 137 11.19 11.13 59.88
C ALA A 137 9.68 11.14 59.57
N GLU A 138 8.86 11.75 60.44
CA GLU A 138 7.41 11.87 60.20
C GLU A 138 7.10 12.82 59.03
N VAL A 139 7.83 13.94 58.94
CA VAL A 139 7.70 14.90 57.83
C VAL A 139 8.08 14.24 56.50
N GLN A 140 9.20 13.51 56.47
CA GLN A 140 9.65 12.79 55.29
C GLN A 140 8.66 11.70 54.87
N ALA A 141 8.08 10.97 55.82
CA ALA A 141 7.07 9.94 55.50
C ALA A 141 5.83 10.53 54.81
N ILE A 142 5.32 11.66 55.31
CA ILE A 142 4.15 12.34 54.72
C ILE A 142 4.48 12.83 53.31
N LEU A 143 5.60 13.53 53.12
CA LEU A 143 6.02 14.02 51.80
C LEU A 143 6.22 12.88 50.79
N THR A 144 6.88 11.80 51.22
CA THR A 144 7.14 10.64 50.36
C THR A 144 5.84 9.97 49.93
N SER A 145 4.90 9.78 50.87
CA SER A 145 3.58 9.21 50.58
C SER A 145 2.83 10.01 49.52
N GLU A 146 2.77 11.33 49.68
CA GLU A 146 2.04 12.22 48.77
C GLU A 146 2.69 12.31 47.38
N ILE A 147 4.02 12.30 47.31
CA ILE A 147 4.75 12.23 46.03
C ILE A 147 4.47 10.89 45.34
N HIS A 148 4.51 9.77 46.08
CA HIS A 148 4.22 8.45 45.52
C HIS A 148 2.77 8.35 45.03
N GLU A 149 1.81 8.95 45.74
CA GLU A 149 0.42 9.00 45.30
C GLU A 149 0.28 9.76 43.97
N ALA A 150 0.91 10.95 43.86
CA ALA A 150 0.90 11.74 42.64
C ALA A 150 1.59 11.04 41.45
N LEU A 151 2.69 10.33 41.72
CA LEU A 151 3.39 9.54 40.70
C LEU A 151 2.60 8.29 40.28
N THR A 152 1.87 7.67 41.22
CA THR A 152 1.05 6.49 40.94
C THR A 152 -0.10 6.84 39.99
N GLU A 153 -0.78 7.97 40.25
CA GLU A 153 -1.81 8.49 39.35
C GLU A 153 -1.25 8.79 37.95
N LEU A 154 -0.08 9.44 37.85
CA LEU A 154 0.59 9.68 36.58
C LEU A 154 0.98 8.37 35.85
N SER A 155 1.35 7.33 36.60
CA SER A 155 1.75 6.05 36.02
C SER A 155 0.60 5.17 35.57
N THR A 156 -0.65 5.52 35.94
CA THR A 156 -1.83 4.73 35.61
C THR A 156 -2.16 4.94 34.14
N TYR A 157 -1.73 3.98 33.31
CA TYR A 157 -2.01 3.95 31.88
C TYR A 157 -3.29 3.14 31.61
N ASP A 158 -4.26 3.76 30.94
CA ASP A 158 -5.47 3.09 30.44
C ASP A 158 -5.50 3.12 28.90
N PRO A 159 -5.27 1.98 28.22
CA PRO A 159 -5.36 1.88 26.76
C PRO A 159 -6.71 2.34 26.21
N ALA A 160 -7.80 2.21 26.98
CA ALA A 160 -9.14 2.62 26.55
C ALA A 160 -9.24 4.11 26.25
N THR A 161 -8.39 4.93 26.88
CA THR A 161 -8.30 6.38 26.62
C THR A 161 -7.98 6.68 25.16
N PHE A 162 -7.24 5.80 24.48
CA PHE A 162 -6.89 5.95 23.06
C PHE A 162 -7.99 5.43 22.14
N HIS A 163 -8.74 4.41 22.55
CA HIS A 163 -9.85 3.86 21.76
C HIS A 163 -10.98 4.88 21.59
N VAL A 164 -11.30 5.66 22.63
CA VAL A 164 -12.33 6.71 22.56
C VAL A 164 -11.99 7.81 21.55
N ARG A 165 -10.70 8.07 21.32
CA ARG A 165 -10.22 9.11 20.40
C ARG A 165 -10.00 8.59 18.98
N ASN A 166 -9.95 7.27 18.78
CA ASN A 166 -9.77 6.66 17.48
C ASN A 166 -11.12 6.33 16.82
N GLU A 167 -11.55 7.14 15.85
CA GLU A 167 -12.81 6.95 15.12
C GLU A 167 -12.88 5.63 14.33
N GLU A 168 -11.73 5.05 13.99
CA GLU A 168 -11.61 3.82 13.22
C GLU A 168 -11.50 2.57 14.10
N TYR A 169 -11.50 2.72 15.43
CA TYR A 169 -11.39 1.59 16.34
C TYR A 169 -12.58 0.64 16.20
N VAL A 170 -12.30 -0.65 16.03
CA VAL A 170 -13.29 -1.71 16.01
C VAL A 170 -12.98 -2.67 17.14
N GLU A 171 -13.93 -2.85 18.04
CA GLU A 171 -13.85 -3.85 19.10
C GLU A 171 -13.98 -5.24 18.46
N VAL A 172 -12.84 -5.91 18.26
CA VAL A 172 -12.82 -7.27 17.71
C VAL A 172 -13.10 -8.23 18.86
N ASN A 173 -14.32 -8.76 18.93
CA ASN A 173 -14.64 -9.87 19.82
C ASN A 173 -13.98 -11.14 19.28
N GLU A 174 -12.79 -11.47 19.81
CA GLU A 174 -12.08 -12.72 19.47
C GLU A 174 -12.85 -13.98 19.88
N ASP A 175 -13.91 -13.86 20.67
CA ASP A 175 -14.74 -14.97 21.16
C ASP A 175 -15.85 -15.44 20.19
N ALA A 176 -15.97 -14.85 18.99
CA ALA A 176 -17.08 -15.13 18.06
C ALA A 176 -16.80 -16.21 17.00
N GLU A 177 -15.58 -16.76 16.89
CA GLU A 177 -15.21 -17.64 15.76
C GLU A 177 -15.17 -19.15 16.04
N ASP A 178 -15.49 -19.63 17.26
CA ASP A 178 -15.44 -21.07 17.58
C ASP A 178 -16.82 -21.74 17.73
N ARG A 179 -17.77 -21.45 16.83
CA ARG A 179 -19.01 -22.26 16.70
C ARG A 179 -19.50 -22.38 15.27
N GLU A 180 -18.92 -23.30 14.50
CA GLU A 180 -19.63 -24.07 13.46
C GLU A 180 -19.08 -25.50 13.36
#